data_AF-A0AAF0WUD6-F1
#
_entry.id   AF-A0AAF0WUD6-F1
#
_cell.length_a   1.000
_cell.length_b   1.000
_cell.length_c   1.000
_cell.angle_alpha   90.00
_cell.angle_beta   90.00
_cell.angle_gamma   90.00
#
_symmetry.space_group_name_H-M   'P 1'
#
loop_
_entity.id
_entity.type
_entity.pdbx_description
1 polymer ?
#
loop_
_entity_poly.entity_id
_entity_poly.type
_entity_poly.pdbx_seq_one_letter_code
_entity_poly.pdbx_strand_id
1 'polypeptide(L)' 'MENKKKELLGPNKGLLQSPELYQYILESSVLPNEPELLEELRAVTASHPR' A
#
# COMPACT_ATOMS: atom_id res chain seq x y z
N MET A 1 13.22 3.17 -16.96
CA MET A 1 12.92 3.34 -15.53
C MET A 1 11.71 2.48 -15.15
N GLU A 2 11.76 1.18 -15.43
CA GLU A 2 10.57 0.30 -15.34
C GLU A 2 10.75 -0.86 -14.35
N ASN A 3 12.00 -1.21 -14.05
CA ASN A 3 12.32 -2.37 -13.20
C ASN A 3 12.14 -2.12 -11.70
N LYS A 4 11.99 -0.86 -11.25
CA LYS A 4 11.82 -0.54 -9.81
C LYS A 4 10.37 -0.72 -9.32
N LYS A 5 9.38 -0.71 -10.23
CA LYS A 5 7.96 -0.90 -9.88
C LYS A 5 7.60 -2.38 -9.70
N LYS A 6 8.33 -3.30 -10.37
CA LYS A 6 8.12 -4.75 -10.31
C LYS A 6 8.52 -5.39 -8.98
N GLU A 7 9.46 -4.82 -8.23
CA GLU A 7 9.91 -5.40 -6.94
C GLU A 7 9.01 -5.05 -5.74
N LEU A 8 8.13 -4.06 -5.84
CA LEU A 8 7.19 -3.69 -4.76
C LEU A 8 5.96 -4.62 -4.68
N LEU A 9 5.82 -5.52 -5.66
CA LEU A 9 4.69 -6.41 -5.87
C LEU A 9 5.08 -7.84 -5.46
N GLY A 10 5.30 -8.04 -4.16
CA GLY A 10 5.24 -9.37 -3.55
C GLY A 10 3.90 -10.06 -3.86
N PRO A 11 3.81 -11.39 -3.64
CA PRO A 11 2.68 -12.22 -4.10
C PRO A 11 1.35 -11.60 -3.65
N ASN A 12 0.53 -11.22 -4.63
CA ASN A 12 -0.81 -10.63 -4.54
C ASN A 12 -1.15 -9.98 -3.18
N LYS A 13 -0.86 -8.68 -3.05
CA LYS A 13 -1.40 -7.86 -1.95
C LYS A 13 -2.93 -7.77 -2.09
N GLY A 14 -3.65 -8.74 -1.54
CA GLY A 14 -5.10 -8.74 -1.42
C GLY A 14 -5.85 -9.59 -2.46
N LEU A 15 -7.19 -9.43 -2.46
CA LEU A 15 -8.14 -10.22 -3.26
C LEU A 15 -8.46 -9.60 -4.63
N LEU A 16 -7.79 -8.51 -5.00
CA LEU A 16 -8.13 -7.74 -6.19
C LEU A 16 -7.46 -8.31 -7.45
N GLN A 17 -8.11 -8.07 -8.59
CA GLN A 17 -7.71 -8.58 -9.90
C GLN A 17 -6.32 -8.11 -10.38
N SER A 18 -5.84 -6.96 -9.91
CA SER A 18 -4.49 -6.51 -10.20
C SER A 18 -3.92 -5.63 -9.07
N PRO A 19 -2.58 -5.56 -8.94
CA PRO A 19 -1.95 -4.69 -7.95
C PRO A 19 -2.11 -3.19 -8.26
N GLU A 20 -2.24 -2.83 -9.53
CA GLU A 20 -2.49 -1.43 -9.95
C GLU A 20 -3.86 -0.97 -9.45
N LEU A 21 -4.87 -1.85 -9.48
CA LEU A 21 -6.19 -1.54 -8.92
C LEU A 21 -6.14 -1.34 -7.41
N TYR A 22 -5.38 -2.19 -6.70
CA TYR A 22 -5.15 -2.01 -5.27
C TYR A 22 -4.50 -0.66 -4.96
N GLN A 23 -3.43 -0.32 -5.68
CA GLN A 23 -2.72 0.95 -5.48
C GLN A 23 -3.58 2.16 -5.84
N TYR A 24 -4.35 2.09 -6.93
CA TYR A 24 -5.27 3.15 -7.35
C TYR A 24 -6.31 3.46 -6.26
N ILE A 25 -6.91 2.43 -5.66
CA ILE A 25 -7.89 2.61 -4.56
C ILE A 25 -7.20 3.25 -3.34
N LEU A 26 -6.00 2.78 -2.98
CA LEU A 26 -5.25 3.36 -1.87
C LEU A 26 -4.97 4.85 -2.07
N GLU A 27 -4.41 5.22 -3.21
CA GLU A 27 -3.97 6.59 -3.49
C GLU A 27 -5.15 7.55 -3.73
N SER A 28 -6.23 7.08 -4.36
CA SER A 28 -7.35 7.95 -4.74
C SER A 28 -8.39 8.11 -3.63
N SER A 29 -8.60 7.07 -2.81
CA SER A 29 -9.79 6.99 -1.94
C SER A 29 -9.47 6.70 -0.48
N VAL A 30 -8.37 6.00 -0.17
CA VAL A 30 -8.06 5.61 1.21
C VAL A 30 -7.09 6.57 1.86
N LEU A 31 -5.85 6.67 1.38
CA LEU A 31 -4.78 7.45 1.99
C LEU A 31 -5.14 8.94 2.14
N PRO A 32 -5.78 9.63 1.17
CA PRO A 32 -6.17 11.03 1.35
C PRO A 32 -7.23 11.25 2.44
N ASN A 33 -7.97 10.20 2.79
CA ASN A 33 -9.05 10.25 3.78
C ASN A 33 -8.69 9.50 5.07
N GLU A 34 -7.45 9.01 5.20
CA GLU A 34 -6.96 8.33 6.39
C GLU A 34 -6.76 9.37 7.51
N PRO A 35 -7.29 9.15 8.72
CA PRO A 35 -6.94 9.98 9.88
C PRO A 35 -5.43 9.95 10.14
N GLU A 36 -4.84 11.12 10.46
CA GLU A 36 -3.40 11.27 10.69
C GLU A 36 -2.82 10.27 11.71
N LEU A 37 -3.57 10.01 12.79
CA LEU A 37 -3.19 9.01 13.81
C LEU A 37 -3.03 7.59 13.25
N LEU A 38 -3.83 7.21 12.24
CA LEU A 38 -3.72 5.89 11.60
C LEU A 38 -2.54 5.83 10.64
N GLU A 39 -2.22 6.92 9.94
CA GLU A 39 -1.03 7.02 9.12
C GLU A 39 0.24 6.88 9.98
N GLU A 40 0.32 7.58 11.11
CA GLU A 40 1.44 7.47 12.06
C GLU A 40 1.58 6.02 12.56
N LEU A 41 0.48 5.41 12.99
CA LEU A 41 0.47 4.02 13.47
C LEU A 41 0.93 3.04 12.37
N ARG A 42 0.49 3.24 11.13
CA ARG A 42 0.93 2.47 9.97
C ARG A 42 2.43 2.60 9.74
N ALA A 43 3.00 3.81 9.87
CA ALA A 43 4.43 4.04 9.71
C ALA A 43 5.25 3.33 10.80
N VAL A 44 4.81 3.38 12.06
CA VAL A 44 5.49 2.72 13.18
C VAL A 44 5.43 1.20 13.04
N THR A 45 4.25 0.65 12.75
CA THR A 45 4.02 -0.80 12.63
C THR A 45 4.67 -1.40 11.39
N ALA A 46 4.96 -0.62 10.35
CA ALA A 46 5.67 -1.10 9.15
C ALA A 46 7.07 -1.67 9.47
N SER A 47 7.71 -1.20 10.54
CA SER A 47 9.02 -1.69 11.00
C SER A 47 8.94 -2.88 11.96
N HIS A 48 7.71 -3.26 12.38
CA HIS A 48 7.52 -4.35 13.32
C HIS A 48 7.77 -5.71 12.63
N PRO A 49 8.51 -6.63 13.28
CA PRO A 49 8.68 -7.99 12.78
C PRO A 49 7.32 -8.68 12.57
N ARG A 50 7.20 -9.47 11.51
CA ARG A 50 5.99 -10.25 11.19
C ARG A 50 6.08 -11.67 11.69
#